data_AF-A0A3D4LKI7-F1
#
_entry.id   AF-A0A3D4LKI7-F1
#
_cell.length_a   1.000
_cell.length_b   1.000
_cell.length_c   1.000
_cell.angle_alpha   90.00
_cell.angle_beta   90.00
_cell.angle_gamma   90.00
#
_symmetry.space_group_name_H-M   'P 1'
#
loop_
_entity.id
_entity.type
_entity.pdbx_description
1 polymer ?
#
loop_
_entity_poly.entity_id
_entity_poly.type
_entity_poly.pdbx_seq_one_letter_code
_entity_poly.pdbx_strand_id
1 'polypeptide(L)'
;MKKERLAEHLHKYHHGAENAVISKTLELTFRISGKELRNLVNALRRDGIPIASDQSGYFYAKTEAEVRLTIRHMRNRISGISAAITGLRRS
;
A
#
# COMPACT_ATOMS: atom_id res chain seq x y z
N MET A 1 14.04 11.12 -3.14
CA MET A 1 13.08 12.25 -3.21
C MET A 1 11.62 11.84 -3.44
N LYS A 2 11.26 11.10 -4.50
CA LYS A 2 9.83 10.77 -4.75
C LYS A 2 9.20 9.95 -3.63
N LYS A 3 9.97 9.02 -3.04
CA LYS A 3 9.55 8.15 -1.93
C LYS A 3 9.19 8.98 -0.69
N GLU A 4 10.08 9.88 -0.30
CA GLU A 4 9.92 10.76 0.87
C GLU A 4 8.74 11.72 0.65
N ARG A 5 8.64 12.34 -0.53
CA ARG A 5 7.51 13.21 -0.89
C ARG A 5 6.16 12.49 -0.87
N LEU A 6 6.11 11.21 -1.27
CA LEU A 6 4.89 10.41 -1.18
C LEU A 6 4.47 10.18 0.28
N ALA A 7 5.43 9.84 1.14
CA ALA A 7 5.15 9.67 2.57
C ALA A 7 4.68 10.97 3.23
N GLU A 8 5.37 12.08 2.98
CA GLU A 8 4.99 13.41 3.49
C GLU A 8 3.60 13.83 3.02
N HIS A 9 3.30 13.63 1.74
CA HIS A 9 2.00 13.96 1.17
C HIS A 9 0.87 13.13 1.82
N LEU A 10 1.08 11.81 1.95
CA LEU A 10 0.10 10.94 2.61
C LEU A 10 -0.06 11.29 4.09
N HIS A 11 1.03 11.60 4.80
CA HIS A 11 0.98 11.99 6.20
C HIS A 11 0.22 13.30 6.40
N LYS A 12 0.41 14.28 5.50
CA LYS A 12 -0.19 15.61 5.60
C LYS A 12 -1.67 15.64 5.21
N TYR A 13 -2.06 14.89 4.18
CA TYR A 13 -3.38 15.04 3.56
C TYR A 13 -4.26 13.77 3.63
N HIS A 14 -3.66 12.61 3.88
CA HIS A 14 -4.32 11.31 3.80
C HIS A 14 -4.05 10.47 5.05
N HIS A 15 -4.21 11.08 6.22
CA HIS A 15 -3.95 10.44 7.52
C HIS A 15 -5.22 9.72 8.02
N GLY A 16 -5.14 8.40 8.20
CA GLY A 16 -6.26 7.52 8.55
C GLY A 16 -7.03 7.00 7.34
N ALA A 17 -7.69 5.86 7.50
CA ALA A 17 -8.46 5.19 6.44
C ALA A 17 -9.62 6.06 5.93
N GLU A 18 -10.16 6.93 6.79
CA GLU A 18 -11.18 7.90 6.44
C GLU A 18 -10.75 8.90 5.36
N ASN A 19 -9.43 9.10 5.19
CA ASN A 19 -8.84 10.02 4.22
C ASN A 19 -8.10 9.29 3.08
N ALA A 20 -8.45 8.02 2.82
CA ALA A 20 -7.81 7.22 1.78
C ALA A 20 -7.90 7.87 0.39
N VAL A 21 -6.82 7.72 -0.38
CA VAL A 21 -6.72 8.23 -1.75
C VAL A 21 -6.49 7.10 -2.74
N ILE A 22 -7.28 7.11 -3.81
CA ILE A 22 -7.18 6.11 -4.88
C ILE A 22 -5.84 6.22 -5.63
N SER A 23 -5.35 5.07 -6.11
CA SER A 23 -4.08 4.95 -6.87
C SER A 23 -3.99 5.97 -8.00
N LYS A 24 -5.07 6.15 -8.76
CA LYS A 24 -5.09 7.02 -9.94
C LYS A 24 -4.78 8.48 -9.61
N THR A 25 -5.27 8.98 -8.47
CA THR A 25 -4.98 10.34 -8.00
C THR A 25 -3.49 10.50 -7.68
N LEU A 26 -2.91 9.54 -6.96
CA LEU A 26 -1.47 9.56 -6.65
C LEU A 26 -0.61 9.43 -7.92
N GLU A 27 -1.00 8.58 -8.87
CA GLU A 27 -0.31 8.44 -10.15
C GLU A 27 -0.26 9.76 -10.92
N LEU A 28 -1.36 10.50 -10.96
CA LEU A 28 -1.43 11.82 -11.60
C LEU A 28 -0.64 12.88 -10.83
N THR A 29 -0.81 12.97 -9.51
CA THR A 29 -0.13 13.95 -8.65
C THR A 29 1.39 13.81 -8.70
N PHE A 30 1.90 12.57 -8.69
CA PHE A 30 3.33 12.30 -8.69
C PHE A 30 3.90 12.07 -10.10
N ARG A 31 3.05 12.04 -11.13
CA ARG A 31 3.40 11.71 -12.53
C ARG A 31 4.19 10.40 -12.62
N ILE A 32 3.62 9.35 -12.04
CA ILE A 32 4.21 8.01 -12.00
C ILE A 32 3.22 6.94 -12.45
N SER A 33 3.74 5.81 -12.92
CA SER A 33 2.89 4.65 -13.21
C SER A 33 2.38 3.99 -11.93
N GLY A 34 1.24 3.29 -12.01
CA GLY A 34 0.77 2.47 -10.89
C GLY A 34 1.74 1.36 -10.46
N LYS A 35 2.65 0.91 -11.33
CA LYS A 35 3.76 0.00 -10.95
C LYS A 35 4.78 0.74 -10.07
N GLU A 36 5.21 1.93 -10.49
CA GLU A 36 6.15 2.75 -9.71
C GLU A 36 5.55 3.15 -8.36
N LEU A 37 4.27 3.55 -8.31
CA LEU A 37 3.57 3.86 -7.06
C LEU A 37 3.59 2.67 -6.08
N ARG A 38 3.21 1.47 -6.54
CA ARG A 38 3.24 0.26 -5.71
C ARG A 38 4.65 -0.06 -5.20
N ASN A 39 5.67 0.15 -6.03
CA ASN A 39 7.07 -0.04 -5.63
C ASN A 39 7.49 0.96 -4.55
N LEU A 40 7.13 2.24 -4.68
CA LEU A 40 7.40 3.27 -3.67
C LEU A 40 6.70 2.97 -2.35
N VAL A 41 5.41 2.60 -2.39
CA VAL A 41 4.65 2.20 -1.19
C VAL A 41 5.30 0.99 -0.51
N ASN A 42 5.70 -0.02 -1.29
CA ASN A 42 6.37 -1.19 -0.73
C ASN A 42 7.76 -0.86 -0.15
N ALA A 43 8.50 0.06 -0.75
CA ALA A 43 9.75 0.56 -0.17
C ALA A 43 9.50 1.26 1.18
N LEU A 44 8.54 2.17 1.24
CA LEU A 44 8.15 2.86 2.48
C LEU A 44 7.76 1.89 3.60
N ARG A 45 6.99 0.85 3.29
CA ARG A 45 6.62 -0.19 4.28
C ARG A 45 7.83 -0.95 4.82
N ARG A 46 8.81 -1.26 3.96
CA ARG A 46 10.06 -1.91 4.38
C ARG A 46 10.91 -1.01 5.26
N ASP A 47 10.81 0.31 5.07
CA ASP A 47 11.47 1.31 5.91
C ASP A 47 10.71 1.60 7.22
N GLY A 48 9.62 0.88 7.50
CA GLY A 48 8.81 1.05 8.71
C GLY A 48 7.80 2.19 8.64
N ILE A 49 7.65 2.87 7.50
CA ILE A 49 6.67 3.93 7.32
C ILE A 49 5.27 3.32 7.12
N PRO A 50 4.26 3.68 7.93
CA PRO A 50 2.99 2.96 8.01
C PRO A 50 2.01 3.36 6.90
N ILE A 51 2.42 3.21 5.63
CA ILE A 51 1.52 3.44 4.50
C ILE A 51 0.57 2.25 4.38
N ALA A 52 -0.66 2.41 4.83
CA ALA A 52 -1.70 1.42 4.78
C ALA A 52 -2.44 1.42 3.43
N SER A 53 -3.24 0.38 3.20
CA SER A 53 -4.10 0.31 2.03
C SER A 53 -5.28 -0.63 2.24
N ASP A 54 -6.43 -0.24 1.73
CA ASP A 54 -7.65 -1.03 1.68
C ASP A 54 -8.35 -0.87 0.32
N GLN A 55 -9.64 -1.19 0.27
CA GLN A 55 -10.49 -1.06 -0.91
C GLN A 55 -10.74 0.39 -1.34
N SER A 56 -10.55 1.36 -0.43
CA SER A 56 -10.76 2.79 -0.67
C SER A 56 -9.49 3.48 -1.19
N GLY A 57 -8.31 2.92 -0.94
CA GLY A 57 -7.05 3.41 -1.51
C GLY A 57 -5.85 3.31 -0.57
N TYR A 58 -4.89 4.23 -0.73
CA TYR A 58 -3.70 4.36 0.11
C TYR A 58 -3.88 5.49 1.13
N PHE A 59 -3.31 5.32 2.31
CA PHE A 59 -3.32 6.34 3.36
C PHE A 59 -2.12 6.14 4.30
N TYR A 60 -1.79 7.18 5.05
CA TYR A 60 -0.88 7.06 6.19
C TYR A 60 -1.68 6.54 7.38
N ALA A 61 -1.33 5.38 7.94
CA ALA A 61 -2.10 4.81 9.04
C ALA A 61 -2.02 5.71 10.27
N LYS A 62 -3.20 5.99 10.84
CA LYS A 62 -3.43 6.78 12.05
C LYS A 62 -3.53 5.90 13.29
N THR A 63 -3.95 4.64 13.12
CA THR A 63 -4.10 3.69 14.23
C THR A 63 -3.36 2.38 13.99
N GLU A 64 -3.02 1.70 15.09
CA GLU A 64 -2.44 0.36 15.01
C GLU A 64 -3.41 -0.66 14.37
N ALA A 65 -4.72 -0.45 14.54
CA ALA A 65 -5.73 -1.29 13.92
C ALA A 65 -5.64 -1.24 12.38
N GLU A 66 -5.46 -0.07 11.79
CA GLU A 66 -5.31 0.10 10.33
C GLU A 66 -4.03 -0.57 9.80
N VAL A 67 -2.93 -0.48 10.56
CA VAL A 67 -1.68 -1.20 10.25
C VAL A 67 -1.94 -2.71 10.26
N ARG A 68 -2.57 -3.23 11.32
CA ARG A 68 -2.89 -4.66 11.45
C ARG A 68 -3.81 -5.16 10.33
N LEU A 69 -4.81 -4.37 9.94
CA LEU A 69 -5.71 -4.69 8.82
C LEU A 69 -4.94 -4.80 7.49
N THR A 70 -4.04 -3.85 7.23
CA THR A 70 -3.18 -3.89 6.03
C THR A 70 -2.28 -5.13 6.05
N ILE A 71 -1.66 -5.46 7.19
CA ILE A 71 -0.85 -6.68 7.36
C ILE A 71 -1.68 -7.93 7.09
N ARG A 72 -2.91 -8.00 7.62
CA ARG A 72 -3.84 -9.12 7.38
C ARG A 72 -4.13 -9.27 5.88
N HIS A 73 -4.42 -8.18 5.17
CA HIS A 73 -4.64 -8.21 3.72
C HIS A 73 -3.40 -8.74 2.96
N MET A 74 -2.20 -8.33 3.35
CA MET A 74 -0.96 -8.84 2.74
C MET A 74 -0.75 -10.33 3.02
N ARG A 75 -1.01 -10.81 4.24
CA ARG A 75 -0.94 -12.24 4.59
C ARG A 75 -1.92 -13.07 3.77
N ASN A 76 -3.15 -12.58 3.56
CA ASN A 76 -4.13 -13.25 2.71
C ASN A 76 -3.63 -13.37 1.26
N ARG A 77 -2.98 -12.33 0.72
CA ARG A 77 -2.36 -12.37 -0.61
C ARG A 77 -1.22 -13.37 -0.69
N ILE A 78 -0.37 -13.46 0.33
CA ILE A 78 0.68 -14.48 0.42
C ILE A 78 0.08 -15.89 0.36
N SER A 79 -1.00 -16.14 1.11
CA SER A 79 -1.70 -17.42 1.10
C SER A 79 -2.26 -17.75 -0.30
N GLY A 80 -2.94 -16.80 -0.95
CA GLY A 80 -3.47 -16.98 -2.31
C GLY A 80 -2.38 -17.25 -3.35
N ILE A 81 -1.25 -16.54 -3.29
CA ILE A 81 -0.09 -16.79 -4.15
C ILE A 81 0.49 -18.20 -3.91
N SER A 82 0.60 -18.62 -2.64
CA SER A 82 1.11 -19.95 -2.27
C SER A 82 0.21 -21.06 -2.80
N ALA A 83 -1.11 -20.87 -2.73
CA ALA A 83 -2.08 -21.80 -3.30
C ALA A 83 -1.95 -21.91 -4.83
N ALA A 84 -1.79 -20.77 -5.53
CA ALA A 84 -1.58 -20.76 -6.98
C ALA A 84 -0.28 -21.49 -7.39
N ILE A 85 0.83 -21.25 -6.68
CA ILE A 85 2.09 -21.97 -6.91
C ILE A 85 1.90 -23.49 -6.71
N THR A 86 1.17 -23.89 -5.68
CA THR A 86 0.87 -25.30 -5.41
C THR A 86 0.06 -25.93 -6.55
N GLY A 87 -0.92 -25.21 -7.09
CA GLY A 87 -1.69 -25.66 -8.26
C GLY A 87 -0.81 -25.86 -9.50
N LEU A 88 0.06 -24.89 -9.81
CA LEU A 88 0.98 -24.98 -10.95
C LEU A 88 1.96 -26.16 -10.85
N ARG A 89 2.42 -26.50 -9.64
CA ARG A 89 3.31 -27.66 -9.42
C ARG A 89 2.64 -29.02 -9.63
N ARG A 90 1.30 -29.06 -9.65
CA ARG A 90 0.50 -30.28 -9.88
C ARG A 90 0.01 -30.38 -11.33
N SER A 91 0.30 -29.37 -12.15
CA SER A 91 -0.10 -29.30 -13.56
C SER A 91 0.89 -30.04 -14.46
#